data_AF-A0A2T2VRR2-F1
#
_entry.id   AF-A0A2T2VRR2-F1
#
_cell.length_a   1.000
_cell.length_b   1.000
_cell.length_c   1.000
_cell.angle_alpha   90.00
_cell.angle_beta   90.00
_cell.angle_gamma   90.00
#
_symmetry.space_group_name_H-M   'P 1'
#
loop_
_entity.id
_entity.type
_entity.pdbx_description
1 polymer ?
#
loop_
_entity_poly.entity_id
_entity_poly.type
_entity_poly.pdbx_seq_one_letter_code
_entity_poly.pdbx_strand_id
1 'polypeptide(L)'
;ALLWIVRPYLGGLSAHMHWSDTGISLIAALLLFTVIGEKGSAILDWEATSKLPWGILILFGGGLALAGTLQQSQWFGLLESSMQSLGEIPLLIWVLIMALLGVFATELLSNMALVSALMPLVFSLSITFGWSMEILSIPLVLGASCAFMLPMATPPNAIVFSTGKLTVRYMMVRGLVLNIAALLLLTILGYVLITMG
;
A
#
# COMPACT_ATOMS: atom_id res chain seq x y z
N ALA A 1 -13.97 15.79 -1.76
CA ALA A 1 -13.22 16.74 -0.91
C ALA A 1 -14.07 17.30 0.23
N LEU A 2 -15.20 17.95 -0.05
CA LEU A 2 -16.06 18.54 0.99
C LEU A 2 -16.48 17.54 2.09
N LEU A 3 -16.91 16.33 1.73
CA LEU A 3 -17.28 15.29 2.73
C LEU A 3 -16.11 14.86 3.64
N TRP A 4 -14.87 14.91 3.17
CA TRP A 4 -13.68 14.64 4.01
C TRP A 4 -13.35 15.81 4.94
N ILE A 5 -13.51 17.04 4.47
CA ILE A 5 -13.25 18.26 5.25
C ILE A 5 -14.29 18.41 6.36
N VAL A 6 -15.56 18.07 6.09
CA VAL A 6 -16.67 18.22 7.04
C VAL A 6 -16.84 16.97 7.93
N ARG A 7 -16.10 15.88 7.66
CA ARG A 7 -16.12 14.63 8.46
C ARG A 7 -16.03 14.85 9.97
N PRO A 8 -15.16 15.72 10.53
CA PRO A 8 -15.07 15.92 11.98
C PRO A 8 -16.36 16.49 12.58
N TYR A 9 -17.12 17.24 11.79
CA TYR A 9 -18.36 17.91 12.21
C TYR A 9 -19.61 17.05 11.97
N LEU A 10 -19.55 16.13 10.99
CA LEU A 10 -20.64 15.19 10.67
C LEU A 10 -20.85 14.12 11.75
N GLY A 11 -19.80 13.76 12.50
CA GLY A 11 -19.88 12.82 13.61
C GLY A 11 -20.80 13.29 14.75
N GLY A 12 -21.07 14.59 14.86
CA GLY A 12 -22.01 15.15 15.85
C GLY A 12 -23.48 15.16 15.42
N LEU A 13 -23.78 14.96 14.13
CA LEU A 13 -25.13 15.15 13.57
C LEU A 13 -25.93 13.85 13.43
N SER A 14 -25.28 12.68 13.38
CA SER A 14 -25.98 11.39 13.38
C SER A 14 -25.24 10.31 14.16
N ALA A 15 -25.88 9.78 15.20
CA ALA A 15 -25.34 8.70 16.04
C ALA A 15 -25.46 7.31 15.39
N HIS A 16 -26.06 7.20 14.20
CA HIS A 16 -26.38 5.91 13.56
C HIS A 16 -25.56 5.65 12.29
N MET A 17 -24.81 6.63 11.78
CA MET A 17 -23.99 6.49 10.58
C MET A 17 -22.52 6.64 10.94
N HIS A 18 -21.76 5.55 10.88
CA HIS A 18 -20.30 5.60 11.03
C HIS A 18 -19.68 6.18 9.75
N TRP A 19 -19.27 7.44 9.80
CA TRP A 19 -18.56 8.14 8.71
C TRP A 19 -17.11 7.65 8.59
N SER A 20 -16.95 6.46 8.00
CA SER A 20 -15.64 5.91 7.62
C SER A 20 -15.16 6.49 6.29
N ASP A 21 -13.84 6.50 6.08
CA ASP A 21 -13.23 6.88 4.80
C ASP A 21 -13.80 6.07 3.62
N THR A 22 -14.11 4.78 3.88
CA THR A 22 -14.79 3.88 2.92
C THR A 22 -16.22 4.32 2.61
N GLY A 23 -16.98 4.75 3.61
CA GLY A 23 -18.34 5.25 3.40
C GLY A 23 -18.34 6.54 2.58
N ILE A 24 -17.43 7.46 2.90
CA ILE A 24 -17.29 8.73 2.18
C ILE A 24 -16.86 8.48 0.72
N SER A 25 -15.94 7.55 0.48
CA SER A 25 -15.50 7.22 -0.88
C SER A 25 -16.61 6.57 -1.72
N LEU A 26 -17.41 5.67 -1.14
CA LEU A 26 -18.56 5.05 -1.80
C LEU A 26 -19.65 6.07 -2.16
N ILE A 27 -19.98 6.98 -1.25
CA ILE A 27 -20.96 8.05 -1.52
C ILE A 27 -20.45 8.98 -2.63
N ALA A 28 -19.17 9.36 -2.58
CA ALA A 28 -18.57 10.19 -3.62
C ALA A 28 -18.59 9.49 -4.99
N ALA A 29 -18.26 8.20 -5.04
CA ALA A 29 -18.35 7.42 -6.27
C ALA A 29 -19.78 7.37 -6.82
N LEU A 30 -20.77 7.05 -5.98
CA LEU A 30 -22.19 7.06 -6.35
C LEU A 30 -22.63 8.41 -6.91
N LEU A 31 -22.24 9.51 -6.28
CA LEU A 31 -22.53 10.85 -6.77
C LEU A 31 -21.91 11.12 -8.13
N LEU A 32 -20.68 10.66 -8.39
CA LEU A 32 -20.04 10.84 -9.70
C LEU A 32 -20.77 10.09 -10.83
N PHE A 33 -21.42 8.96 -10.54
CA PHE A 33 -22.21 8.20 -11.53
C PHE A 33 -23.67 8.68 -11.66
N THR A 34 -24.18 9.46 -10.70
CA THR A 34 -25.60 9.87 -10.66
C THR A 34 -25.82 11.36 -10.90
N VAL A 35 -24.88 12.22 -10.50
CA VAL A 35 -24.96 13.66 -10.71
C VAL A 35 -24.71 13.96 -12.19
N ILE A 36 -25.68 14.64 -12.78
CA ILE A 36 -25.62 15.12 -14.17
C ILE A 36 -24.76 16.38 -14.20
N GLY A 37 -23.69 16.34 -14.99
CA GLY A 37 -22.82 17.48 -15.24
C GLY A 37 -23.43 18.48 -16.23
N GLU A 38 -22.70 19.56 -16.50
CA GLU A 38 -23.15 20.67 -17.37
C GLU A 38 -23.51 20.24 -18.81
N LYS A 39 -23.01 19.09 -19.25
CA LYS A 39 -23.29 18.51 -20.59
C LYS A 39 -24.55 17.64 -20.65
N GLY A 40 -25.32 17.54 -19.57
CA GLY A 40 -26.55 16.74 -19.53
C GLY A 40 -26.34 15.23 -19.38
N SER A 41 -25.10 14.77 -19.21
CA SER A 41 -24.73 13.37 -18.89
C SER A 41 -24.16 13.26 -17.48
N ALA A 42 -24.11 12.04 -16.93
CA ALA A 42 -23.40 11.78 -15.67
C ALA A 42 -21.92 12.23 -15.78
N ILE A 43 -21.31 12.57 -14.63
CA ILE A 43 -19.90 13.00 -14.59
C ILE A 43 -18.96 11.84 -14.98
N LEU A 44 -19.32 10.61 -14.61
CA LEU A 44 -18.64 9.38 -15.02
C LEU A 44 -19.63 8.42 -15.68
N ASP A 45 -19.22 7.86 -16.81
CA ASP A 45 -19.92 6.77 -17.49
C ASP A 45 -19.36 5.42 -17.03
N TRP A 46 -20.16 4.35 -17.16
CA TRP A 46 -19.75 2.99 -16.79
C TRP A 46 -18.43 2.57 -17.45
N GLU A 47 -18.16 3.04 -18.67
CA GLU A 47 -16.92 2.77 -19.39
C GLU A 47 -15.67 3.28 -18.65
N ALA A 48 -15.79 4.29 -17.78
CA ALA A 48 -14.70 4.76 -16.92
C ALA A 48 -14.22 3.67 -15.95
N THR A 49 -15.09 2.73 -15.56
CA THR A 49 -14.72 1.60 -14.68
C THR A 49 -13.74 0.64 -15.34
N SER A 50 -13.66 0.59 -16.68
CA SER A 50 -12.68 -0.24 -17.40
C SER A 50 -11.22 0.13 -17.07
N LYS A 51 -10.98 1.38 -16.63
CA LYS A 51 -9.67 1.88 -16.22
C LYS A 51 -9.30 1.48 -14.80
N LEU A 52 -10.21 0.87 -14.03
CA LEU A 52 -9.92 0.37 -12.70
C LEU A 52 -9.01 -0.87 -12.77
N PRO A 53 -8.09 -1.05 -11.81
CA PRO A 53 -7.20 -2.20 -11.77
C PRO A 53 -7.93 -3.46 -11.26
N TRP A 54 -8.88 -3.98 -12.03
CA TRP A 54 -9.72 -5.14 -11.65
C TRP A 54 -8.90 -6.37 -11.26
N GLY A 55 -7.78 -6.62 -11.93
CA GLY A 55 -6.88 -7.72 -11.59
C GLY A 55 -6.33 -7.62 -10.16
N ILE A 56 -6.02 -6.41 -9.69
CA ILE A 56 -5.56 -6.17 -8.32
C ILE A 56 -6.68 -6.41 -7.31
N LEU A 57 -7.90 -5.92 -7.60
CA LEU A 57 -9.06 -6.14 -6.73
C LEU A 57 -9.37 -7.64 -6.57
N ILE A 58 -9.30 -8.40 -7.66
CA ILE A 58 -9.47 -9.86 -7.65
C ILE A 58 -8.32 -10.55 -6.92
N LEU A 59 -7.07 -10.11 -7.11
CA LEU A 59 -5.90 -10.64 -6.41
C LEU A 59 -6.04 -10.46 -4.89
N PHE A 60 -6.49 -9.29 -4.44
CA PHE A 60 -6.78 -9.03 -3.03
C PHE A 60 -7.89 -9.94 -2.51
N GLY A 61 -9.04 -9.97 -3.18
CA GLY A 61 -10.16 -10.82 -2.77
C GLY A 61 -9.80 -12.31 -2.72
N GLY A 62 -9.08 -12.80 -3.73
CA GLY A 62 -8.61 -14.18 -3.81
C GLY A 62 -7.56 -14.51 -2.75
N GLY A 63 -6.61 -13.61 -2.50
CA GLY A 63 -5.60 -13.78 -1.44
C GLY A 63 -6.21 -13.82 -0.04
N LEU A 64 -7.19 -12.94 0.23
CA LEU A 64 -7.93 -12.93 1.50
C LEU A 64 -8.76 -14.21 1.68
N ALA A 65 -9.44 -14.67 0.62
CA ALA A 65 -10.20 -15.92 0.64
C ALA A 65 -9.28 -17.14 0.84
N LEU A 66 -8.12 -17.17 0.20
CA LEU A 66 -7.13 -18.23 0.37
C LEU A 66 -6.56 -18.23 1.80
N ALA A 67 -6.18 -17.06 2.33
CA ALA A 67 -5.69 -16.94 3.70
C ALA A 67 -6.75 -17.42 4.72
N GLY A 68 -8.01 -17.03 4.54
CA GLY A 68 -9.11 -17.45 5.40
C GLY A 68 -9.39 -18.96 5.35
N THR A 69 -9.32 -19.57 4.15
CA THR A 69 -9.50 -21.03 4.00
C THR A 69 -8.30 -21.82 4.52
N LEU A 70 -7.08 -21.30 4.35
CA LEU A 70 -5.88 -21.89 4.94
C LEU A 70 -5.96 -21.89 6.46
N GLN A 71 -6.36 -20.80 7.10
CA GLN A 71 -6.52 -20.72 8.57
C GLN A 71 -7.50 -21.75 9.14
N GLN A 72 -8.53 -22.14 8.36
CA GLN A 72 -9.50 -23.15 8.78
C GLN A 72 -9.02 -24.59 8.50
N SER A 73 -7.94 -24.76 7.74
CA SER A 73 -7.42 -26.07 7.36
C SER A 73 -6.55 -26.67 8.47
N GLN A 74 -6.64 -28.00 8.66
CA GLN A 74 -5.79 -28.71 9.62
C GLN A 74 -4.29 -28.69 9.23
N TRP A 75 -4.00 -28.41 7.96
CA TRP A 75 -2.63 -28.18 7.46
C TRP A 75 -2.00 -26.92 8.07
N PHE A 76 -2.81 -25.93 8.46
CA PHE A 76 -2.32 -24.72 9.09
C PHE A 76 -1.69 -25.00 10.45
N GLY A 77 -2.27 -25.90 11.26
CA GLY A 77 -1.68 -26.29 12.55
C GLY A 77 -0.32 -26.98 12.41
N LEU A 78 -0.10 -27.73 11.34
CA LEU A 78 1.22 -28.31 11.02
C LEU A 78 2.21 -27.23 10.55
N LEU A 79 1.75 -26.30 9.71
CA LEU A 79 2.56 -25.16 9.25
C LEU A 79 2.93 -24.23 10.41
N GLU A 80 2.02 -24.02 11.37
CA GLU A 80 2.21 -23.20 12.56
C GLU A 80 3.41 -23.67 13.37
N SER A 81 3.54 -24.98 13.62
CA SER A 81 4.71 -25.55 14.29
C SER A 81 6.04 -25.31 13.55
N SER A 82 6.01 -25.23 12.22
CA SER A 82 7.20 -24.90 11.41
C SER A 82 7.48 -23.39 11.39
N MET A 83 6.42 -22.58 11.41
CA MET A 83 6.44 -21.12 11.40
C MET A 83 6.76 -20.51 12.77
N GLN A 84 6.59 -21.25 13.88
CA GLN A 84 7.00 -20.81 15.23
C GLN A 84 8.47 -20.37 15.26
N SER A 85 9.35 -21.03 14.50
CA SER A 85 10.76 -20.64 14.35
C SER A 85 10.95 -19.26 13.69
N LEU A 86 10.01 -18.83 12.83
CA LEU A 86 10.01 -17.49 12.21
C LEU A 86 9.38 -16.43 13.12
N GLY A 87 8.55 -16.83 14.08
CA GLY A 87 8.00 -15.96 15.11
C GLY A 87 9.04 -15.49 16.14
N GLU A 88 10.16 -16.20 16.26
CA GLU A 88 11.32 -15.75 17.06
C GLU A 88 12.05 -14.57 16.43
N ILE A 89 11.84 -14.32 15.13
CA ILE A 89 12.43 -13.17 14.45
C ILE A 89 11.79 -11.89 15.02
N PRO A 90 12.59 -10.96 15.56
CA PRO A 90 12.07 -9.70 16.08
C PRO A 90 11.23 -8.96 15.04
N LEU A 91 10.09 -8.40 15.46
CA LEU A 91 9.19 -7.61 14.61
C LEU A 91 9.92 -6.49 13.86
N LEU A 92 10.96 -5.91 14.47
CA LEU A 92 11.81 -4.90 13.83
C LEU A 92 12.53 -5.42 12.58
N ILE A 93 12.90 -6.70 12.52
CA ILE A 93 13.51 -7.31 11.34
C ILE A 93 12.47 -7.46 10.23
N TRP A 94 11.22 -7.80 10.56
CA TRP A 94 10.12 -7.81 9.58
C TRP A 94 9.84 -6.43 9.01
N VAL A 95 9.88 -5.38 9.84
CA VAL A 95 9.82 -3.98 9.39
C VAL A 95 10.95 -3.67 8.42
N LEU A 96 12.20 -4.04 8.76
CA LEU A 96 13.36 -3.85 7.89
C LEU A 96 13.18 -4.55 6.54
N ILE A 97 12.70 -5.79 6.54
CA ILE A 97 12.41 -6.57 5.31
C ILE A 97 11.37 -5.84 4.46
N MET A 98 10.27 -5.38 5.06
CA MET A 98 9.21 -4.66 4.33
C MET A 98 9.71 -3.33 3.76
N ALA A 99 10.50 -2.57 4.51
CA ALA A 99 11.13 -1.35 4.02
C ALA A 99 12.11 -1.63 2.87
N LEU A 100 12.91 -2.70 2.97
CA LEU A 100 13.88 -3.10 1.95
C LEU A 100 13.17 -3.55 0.66
N LEU A 101 12.12 -4.36 0.77
CA LEU A 101 11.27 -4.73 -0.36
C LEU A 101 10.65 -3.49 -0.99
N GLY A 102 10.06 -2.59 -0.20
CA GLY A 102 9.47 -1.35 -0.69
C GLY A 102 10.46 -0.51 -1.50
N VAL A 103 11.59 -0.15 -0.89
CA VAL A 103 12.57 0.79 -1.46
C VAL A 103 13.28 0.23 -2.70
N PHE A 104 13.62 -1.07 -2.71
CA PHE A 104 14.41 -1.62 -3.82
C PHE A 104 13.55 -2.26 -4.91
N ALA A 105 12.45 -2.94 -4.56
CA ALA A 105 11.61 -3.57 -5.58
C ALA A 105 10.85 -2.53 -6.42
N THR A 106 10.59 -1.33 -5.87
CA THR A 106 9.93 -0.24 -6.60
C THR A 106 10.79 0.38 -7.71
N GLU A 107 12.08 0.04 -7.78
CA GLU A 107 12.95 0.46 -8.88
C GLU A 107 12.64 -0.34 -10.17
N LEU A 108 12.02 -1.52 -10.03
CA LEU A 108 11.70 -2.45 -11.11
C LEU A 108 10.20 -2.56 -11.38
N LEU A 109 9.38 -2.33 -10.35
CA LEU A 109 7.93 -2.45 -10.36
C LEU A 109 7.31 -1.07 -10.13
N SER A 110 6.14 -0.80 -10.70
CA SER A 110 5.43 0.44 -10.36
C SER A 110 5.03 0.41 -8.88
N ASN A 111 5.08 1.56 -8.23
CA ASN A 111 4.80 1.71 -6.79
C ASN A 111 3.47 1.06 -6.42
N MET A 112 2.43 1.30 -7.22
CA MET A 112 1.10 0.73 -7.02
C MET A 112 1.09 -0.79 -7.23
N ALA A 113 1.75 -1.31 -8.28
CA ALA A 113 1.81 -2.75 -8.51
C ALA A 113 2.52 -3.49 -7.37
N LEU A 114 3.62 -2.93 -6.85
CA LEU A 114 4.36 -3.51 -5.72
C LEU A 114 3.49 -3.59 -4.46
N VAL A 115 2.88 -2.46 -4.06
CA VAL A 115 2.02 -2.41 -2.87
C VAL A 115 0.83 -3.36 -3.03
N SER A 116 0.23 -3.38 -4.23
CA SER A 116 -0.91 -4.26 -4.51
C SER A 116 -0.56 -5.75 -4.49
N ALA A 117 0.64 -6.12 -4.94
CA ALA A 117 1.10 -7.50 -4.90
C ALA A 117 1.44 -7.97 -3.47
N LEU A 118 2.00 -7.09 -2.65
CA LEU A 118 2.52 -7.44 -1.32
C LEU A 118 1.54 -7.20 -0.17
N MET A 119 0.53 -6.35 -0.33
CA MET A 119 -0.47 -6.15 0.73
C MET A 119 -1.24 -7.41 1.19
N PRO A 120 -1.60 -8.40 0.34
CA PRO A 120 -2.25 -9.62 0.83
C PRO A 120 -1.31 -10.42 1.75
N LEU A 121 -0.01 -10.40 1.46
CA LEU A 121 1.01 -11.01 2.30
C LEU A 121 1.10 -10.29 3.65
N VAL A 122 1.17 -8.96 3.65
CA VAL A 122 1.19 -8.17 4.90
C VAL A 122 -0.04 -8.44 5.77
N PHE A 123 -1.22 -8.50 5.17
CA PHE A 123 -2.46 -8.85 5.87
C PHE A 123 -2.41 -10.27 6.47
N SER A 124 -1.90 -11.24 5.70
CA SER A 124 -1.77 -12.62 6.19
C SER A 124 -0.80 -12.73 7.37
N LEU A 125 0.34 -12.01 7.32
CA LEU A 125 1.31 -11.94 8.42
C LEU A 125 0.70 -11.28 9.66
N SER A 126 -0.08 -10.22 9.48
CA SER A 126 -0.79 -9.53 10.56
C SER A 126 -1.73 -10.47 11.31
N ILE A 127 -2.55 -11.26 10.60
CA ILE A 127 -3.44 -12.23 11.28
C ILE A 127 -2.64 -13.36 11.92
N THR A 128 -1.63 -13.89 11.21
CA THR A 128 -0.88 -15.08 11.68
C THR A 128 -0.09 -14.79 12.96
N PHE A 129 0.56 -13.63 13.05
CA PHE A 129 1.38 -13.26 14.21
C PHE A 129 0.66 -12.33 15.20
N GLY A 130 -0.58 -11.92 14.90
CA GLY A 130 -1.35 -10.99 15.74
C GLY A 130 -0.80 -9.56 15.79
N TRP A 131 0.06 -9.17 14.85
CA TRP A 131 0.62 -7.83 14.77
C TRP A 131 -0.34 -6.86 14.09
N SER A 132 -0.29 -5.58 14.47
CA SER A 132 -1.06 -4.58 13.73
C SER A 132 -0.54 -4.45 12.30
N MET A 133 -1.46 -4.47 11.33
CA MET A 133 -1.13 -4.39 9.90
C MET A 133 -0.35 -3.11 9.57
N GLU A 134 -0.58 -2.03 10.30
CA GLU A 134 0.04 -0.72 10.13
C GLU A 134 1.56 -0.77 10.29
N ILE A 135 2.07 -1.53 11.26
CA ILE A 135 3.51 -1.65 11.54
C ILE A 135 4.28 -2.17 10.33
N LEU A 136 3.71 -3.11 9.58
CA LEU A 136 4.34 -3.71 8.40
C LEU A 136 3.98 -3.00 7.09
N SER A 137 2.76 -2.47 6.98
CA SER A 137 2.26 -1.86 5.74
C SER A 137 2.84 -0.47 5.50
N ILE A 138 3.00 0.36 6.55
CA ILE A 138 3.57 1.71 6.44
C ILE A 138 4.99 1.70 5.84
N PRO A 139 5.98 0.95 6.37
CA PRO A 139 7.32 0.92 5.80
C PRO A 139 7.33 0.39 4.36
N LEU A 140 6.47 -0.57 4.02
CA LEU A 140 6.32 -1.07 2.66
C LEU A 140 5.76 -0.01 1.70
N VAL A 141 4.68 0.67 2.07
CA VAL A 141 3.99 1.66 1.21
C VAL A 141 4.85 2.92 1.02
N LEU A 142 5.45 3.41 2.10
CA LEU A 142 6.36 4.55 2.02
C LEU A 142 7.64 4.17 1.27
N GLY A 143 8.20 2.99 1.53
CA GLY A 143 9.35 2.47 0.79
C GLY A 143 9.08 2.34 -0.71
N ALA A 144 7.90 1.82 -1.09
CA ALA A 144 7.46 1.76 -2.48
C ALA A 144 7.31 3.14 -3.13
N SER A 145 7.30 4.23 -2.36
CA SER A 145 7.30 5.60 -2.91
C SER A 145 8.71 6.18 -3.11
N CYS A 146 9.74 5.50 -2.60
CA CYS A 146 11.14 5.91 -2.64
C CYS A 146 11.90 5.31 -3.84
N ALA A 147 11.43 5.60 -5.05
CA ALA A 147 12.05 5.14 -6.30
C ALA A 147 13.08 6.18 -6.82
N PHE A 148 14.36 6.03 -6.46
CA PHE A 148 15.39 7.05 -6.68
C PHE A 148 16.55 6.63 -7.61
N MET A 149 16.73 5.33 -7.90
CA MET A 149 17.91 4.82 -8.61
C MET A 149 17.74 4.79 -10.13
N LEU A 150 16.61 4.29 -10.64
CA LEU A 150 16.44 4.01 -12.06
C LEU A 150 15.57 5.06 -12.78
N PRO A 151 15.91 5.42 -14.04
CA PRO A 151 15.09 6.32 -14.85
C PRO A 151 13.70 5.76 -15.17
N MET A 152 13.59 4.43 -15.31
CA MET A 152 12.35 3.74 -15.64
C MET A 152 11.37 3.67 -14.47
N ALA A 153 11.86 3.82 -13.23
CA ALA A 153 11.07 3.55 -12.04
C ALA A 153 9.87 4.49 -11.89
N THR A 154 10.05 5.78 -12.19
CA THR A 154 8.96 6.77 -12.13
C THR A 154 9.03 7.83 -13.24
N PRO A 155 7.88 8.40 -13.68
CA PRO A 155 7.86 9.44 -14.70
C PRO A 155 8.76 10.66 -14.41
N PRO A 156 8.85 11.20 -13.17
CA PRO A 156 9.77 12.29 -12.86
C PRO A 156 11.23 11.94 -13.14
N ASN A 157 11.68 10.74 -12.78
CA ASN A 157 13.05 10.29 -13.06
C ASN A 157 13.31 10.20 -14.57
N ALA A 158 12.33 9.70 -15.33
CA ALA A 158 12.41 9.64 -16.79
C ALA A 158 12.47 11.03 -17.44
N ILE A 159 11.71 12.01 -16.94
CA ILE A 159 11.69 13.40 -17.45
C ILE A 159 13.06 14.07 -17.26
N VAL A 160 13.69 13.93 -16.09
CA VAL A 160 15.01 14.54 -15.88
C VAL A 160 16.08 13.81 -16.69
N PHE A 161 15.99 12.48 -16.80
CA PHE A 161 16.91 11.69 -17.62
C PHE A 161 16.84 12.05 -19.11
N SER A 162 15.65 12.35 -19.65
CA SER A 162 15.46 12.70 -21.06
C SER A 162 16.11 14.04 -21.48
N THR A 163 16.57 14.85 -20.52
CA THR A 163 17.37 16.06 -20.79
C THR A 163 18.76 15.76 -21.38
N GLY A 164 19.22 14.50 -21.33
CA GLY A 164 20.52 14.08 -21.84
C GLY A 164 21.72 14.49 -20.97
N LYS A 165 21.49 15.18 -19.84
CA LYS A 165 22.55 15.68 -18.94
C LYS A 165 22.98 14.67 -17.88
N LEU A 166 22.22 13.58 -17.69
CA LEU A 166 22.46 12.59 -16.65
C LEU A 166 22.78 11.22 -17.27
N THR A 167 23.69 10.50 -16.62
CA THR A 167 23.96 9.10 -16.97
C THR A 167 23.22 8.17 -16.01
N VAL A 168 22.87 6.96 -16.48
CA VAL A 168 22.23 5.93 -15.63
C VAL A 168 23.09 5.64 -14.40
N ARG A 169 24.42 5.55 -14.56
CA ARG A 169 25.36 5.33 -13.45
C ARG A 169 25.30 6.45 -12.41
N TYR A 170 25.19 7.72 -12.83
CA TYR A 170 25.05 8.84 -11.91
C TYR A 170 23.77 8.74 -11.08
N MET A 171 22.63 8.45 -11.74
CA MET A 171 21.34 8.28 -11.06
C MET A 171 21.35 7.09 -10.10
N MET A 172 21.88 5.93 -10.50
CA MET A 172 21.95 4.76 -9.62
C MET A 172 22.76 5.01 -8.35
N VAL A 173 23.93 5.65 -8.46
CA VAL A 173 24.79 5.89 -7.29
C VAL A 173 24.16 6.91 -6.35
N ARG A 174 23.58 8.00 -6.88
CA ARG A 174 22.89 9.01 -6.07
C ARG A 174 21.60 8.47 -5.45
N GLY A 175 20.84 7.71 -6.24
CA GLY A 175 19.63 7.04 -5.80
C GLY A 175 19.90 6.01 -4.71
N LEU A 176 20.99 5.23 -4.81
CA LEU A 176 21.33 4.25 -3.78
C LEU A 176 21.57 4.91 -2.42
N VAL A 177 22.23 6.06 -2.39
CA VAL A 177 22.44 6.83 -1.15
C VAL A 177 21.10 7.28 -0.56
N LEU A 178 20.17 7.74 -1.40
CA LEU A 178 18.82 8.12 -0.95
C LEU A 178 18.00 6.91 -0.51
N ASN A 179 18.12 5.77 -1.18
CA ASN A 179 17.45 4.51 -0.82
C ASN A 179 17.93 4.00 0.53
N ILE A 180 19.25 4.06 0.81
CA ILE A 180 19.78 3.70 2.14
C ILE A 180 19.30 4.68 3.21
N ALA A 181 19.28 5.99 2.92
CA ALA A 181 18.75 6.98 3.86
C ALA A 181 17.25 6.74 4.15
N ALA A 182 16.45 6.47 3.10
CA ALA A 182 15.04 6.12 3.23
C ALA A 182 14.85 4.84 4.05
N LEU A 183 15.63 3.79 3.78
CA LEU A 183 15.60 2.54 4.52
C LEU A 183 15.83 2.77 6.03
N LEU A 184 16.85 3.55 6.38
CA LEU A 184 17.13 3.90 7.78
C LEU A 184 15.97 4.67 8.42
N LEU A 185 15.46 5.71 7.74
CA LEU A 185 14.34 6.51 8.23
C LEU A 185 13.06 5.66 8.42
N LEU A 186 12.75 4.78 7.49
CA LEU A 186 11.58 3.90 7.56
C LEU A 186 11.73 2.86 8.66
N THR A 187 12.93 2.35 8.89
CA THR A 187 13.20 1.41 9.99
C THR A 187 13.06 2.10 11.35
N ILE A 188 13.58 3.34 11.48
CA ILE A 188 13.39 4.15 12.69
C ILE A 188 11.91 4.46 12.90
N LEU A 189 11.18 4.86 11.86
CA LEU A 189 9.74 5.10 11.92
C LEU A 189 9.00 3.84 12.40
N GLY A 190 9.32 2.68 11.82
CA GLY A 190 8.73 1.41 12.25
C GLY A 190 9.06 1.04 13.69
N TYR A 191 10.29 1.31 14.15
CA TYR A 191 10.64 1.16 15.56
C TYR A 191 9.78 2.05 16.47
N VAL A 192 9.60 3.33 16.10
CA VAL A 192 8.73 4.25 16.84
C VAL A 192 7.29 3.74 16.87
N LEU A 193 6.76 3.28 15.73
CA LEU A 193 5.41 2.71 15.65
C LEU A 193 5.24 1.49 16.57
N ILE A 194 6.24 0.60 16.62
CA ILE A 194 6.23 -0.56 17.53
C ILE A 194 6.23 -0.11 19.00
N THR A 195 6.93 0.97 19.34
CA THR A 195 7.01 1.43 20.75
C THR A 195 5.79 2.22 21.22
N MET A 196 5.01 2.79 20.29
CA MET A 196 3.84 3.63 20.61
C MET A 196 2.50 2.88 20.54
N GLY A 197 2.44 1.76 19.82
CA GLY A 197 1.27 0.89 19.70
C GLY A 197 1.30 -0.27 20.68
#